data_AF-A0A7Y5QFK5-F1
#
_entry.id   AF-A0A7Y5QFK5-F1
#
_cell.length_a   1.000
_cell.length_b   1.000
_cell.length_c   1.000
_cell.angle_alpha   90.00
_cell.angle_beta   90.00
_cell.angle_gamma   90.00
#
_symmetry.space_group_name_H-M   'P 1'
#
loop_
_entity.id
_entity.type
_entity.pdbx_description
1 polymer ?
#
loop_
_entity_poly.entity_id
_entity_poly.type
_entity_poly.pdbx_seq_one_letter_code
_entity_poly.pdbx_strand_id
1 'polypeptide(L)'
;MRFQRRNLPWLVALGALIAIVLLSGTATGAAAAALLGLYAAAFFLSSVRLDVQPAQILDRSRASLAANRMSPEGREAVERARRRGSLYGGGVTLVDVGLIATQSGSDGIAMRRTRAASGDDDGIRPYITLQVQPHEADRAARVRFEMIDQGGETRYVHEMRAYLREGEVSVLADHHLPLATGEAQSGDWDLRVYVDSALVGIHAFAVSPSTRDRFAYLEAREAEAGKRLRASEDESLPVSLEDLLRSQRNSADGRSPK
;
A
#
# COMPACT_ATOMS: atom_id res chain seq x y z
N MET A 1 39.14 5.32 11.08
CA MET A 1 39.43 4.03 10.41
C MET A 1 39.69 2.97 11.48
N ARG A 2 39.01 1.80 11.47
CA ARG A 2 39.45 0.64 12.29
C ARG A 2 40.12 -0.38 11.37
N PHE A 3 41.42 -0.60 11.54
CA PHE A 3 42.19 -1.65 10.88
C PHE A 3 41.79 -3.03 11.42
N GLN A 4 41.68 -4.04 10.55
CA GLN A 4 41.55 -5.42 11.02
C GLN A 4 42.89 -5.90 11.58
N ARG A 5 42.95 -6.12 12.90
CA ARG A 5 44.14 -6.71 13.57
C ARG A 5 44.59 -8.05 12.96
N ARG A 6 43.71 -8.75 12.23
CA ARG A 6 43.97 -10.05 11.60
C ARG A 6 44.93 -9.99 10.41
N ASN A 7 44.93 -8.90 9.64
CA ASN A 7 45.75 -8.77 8.41
C ASN A 7 47.07 -8.03 8.69
N LEU A 8 47.13 -7.32 9.82
CA LEU A 8 48.29 -6.57 10.29
C LEU A 8 49.58 -7.41 10.43
N PRO A 9 49.59 -8.62 11.03
CA PRO A 9 50.82 -9.42 11.10
C PRO A 9 51.35 -9.86 9.73
N TRP A 10 50.47 -10.13 8.75
CA TRP A 10 50.87 -10.50 7.40
C TRP A 10 51.49 -9.32 6.64
N LEU A 11 50.88 -8.13 6.73
CA LEU A 11 51.45 -6.91 6.14
C LEU A 11 52.82 -6.54 6.75
N VAL A 12 52.99 -6.73 8.06
CA VAL A 12 54.28 -6.52 8.74
C VAL A 12 55.34 -7.52 8.23
N ALA A 13 54.99 -8.81 8.09
CA ALA A 13 55.90 -9.82 7.54
C ALA A 13 56.29 -9.52 6.08
N LEU A 14 55.33 -9.10 5.24
CA LEU A 14 55.57 -8.70 3.85
C LEU A 14 56.49 -7.47 3.77
N GLY A 15 56.23 -6.45 4.59
CA GLY A 15 57.07 -5.25 4.67
C GLY A 15 58.50 -5.55 5.13
N ALA A 16 58.67 -6.46 6.10
CA ALA A 16 59.98 -6.91 6.56
C ALA A 16 60.77 -7.64 5.46
N LEU A 17 60.13 -8.52 4.69
CA LEU A 17 60.76 -9.19 3.54
C LEU A 17 61.21 -8.20 2.46
N ILE A 18 60.38 -7.21 2.13
CA ILE A 18 60.75 -6.16 1.17
C ILE A 18 61.91 -5.32 1.70
N ALA A 19 61.90 -4.95 2.98
CA ALA A 19 63.01 -4.22 3.59
C ALA A 19 64.34 -5.00 3.53
N ILE A 20 64.33 -6.31 3.77
CA ILE A 20 65.52 -7.17 3.64
C ILE A 20 66.05 -7.18 2.20
N VAL A 21 65.18 -7.31 1.20
CA VAL A 21 65.55 -7.34 -0.23
C VAL A 21 66.09 -5.98 -0.73
N LEU A 22 65.62 -4.87 -0.14
CA LEU A 22 66.16 -3.54 -0.43
C LEU A 22 67.52 -3.32 0.25
N LEU A 23 67.68 -3.76 1.50
CA LEU A 23 68.92 -3.61 2.28
C LEU A 23 70.05 -4.54 1.83
N SER A 24 69.75 -5.68 1.20
CA SER A 24 70.76 -6.59 0.65
C SER A 24 71.47 -6.04 -0.59
N GLY A 25 71.02 -4.93 -1.19
CA GLY A 25 71.61 -4.33 -2.40
C GLY A 25 71.47 -5.18 -3.66
N THR A 26 70.76 -6.31 -3.60
CA THR A 26 70.57 -7.26 -4.71
C THR A 26 69.45 -6.85 -5.68
N ALA A 27 68.58 -5.93 -5.28
CA ALA A 27 67.50 -5.42 -6.11
C ALA A 27 68.00 -4.29 -7.03
N THR A 28 67.71 -4.38 -8.33
CA THR A 28 67.89 -3.24 -9.24
C THR A 28 66.89 -2.13 -8.88
N GLY A 29 67.21 -0.86 -9.18
CA GLY A 29 66.35 0.28 -8.84
C GLY A 29 64.91 0.16 -9.37
N ALA A 30 64.72 -0.47 -10.53
CA ALA A 30 63.39 -0.76 -11.08
C ALA A 30 62.63 -1.82 -10.27
N ALA A 31 63.30 -2.89 -9.82
CA ALA A 31 62.69 -3.91 -8.97
C ALA A 31 62.32 -3.35 -7.58
N ALA A 32 63.17 -2.49 -7.01
CA ALA A 32 62.90 -1.79 -5.76
C ALA A 32 61.63 -0.92 -5.86
N ALA A 33 61.50 -0.12 -6.93
CA ALA A 33 60.33 0.71 -7.17
C ALA A 33 59.04 -0.12 -7.36
N ALA A 34 59.12 -1.25 -8.09
CA ALA A 34 57.99 -2.14 -8.30
C ALA A 34 57.50 -2.81 -7.01
N LEU A 35 58.43 -3.26 -6.15
CA LEU A 35 58.10 -3.86 -4.85
C LEU A 35 57.45 -2.85 -3.89
N LEU A 36 57.98 -1.62 -3.83
CA LEU A 36 57.38 -0.54 -3.05
C LEU A 36 56.00 -0.13 -3.57
N GLY A 37 55.82 -0.08 -4.89
CA GLY A 37 54.51 0.15 -5.52
C GLY A 37 53.48 -0.93 -5.19
N LEU A 38 53.86 -2.20 -5.27
CA LEU A 38 53.02 -3.34 -4.87
C LEU A 38 52.67 -3.31 -3.38
N TYR A 39 53.62 -2.99 -2.52
CA TYR A 39 53.37 -2.85 -1.08
C TYR A 39 52.42 -1.70 -0.77
N ALA A 40 52.62 -0.53 -1.40
CA ALA A 40 51.73 0.62 -1.26
C ALA A 40 50.31 0.31 -1.77
N ALA A 41 50.18 -0.38 -2.90
CA ALA A 41 48.89 -0.82 -3.43
C ALA A 41 48.20 -1.82 -2.50
N ALA A 42 48.92 -2.83 -1.99
CA ALA A 42 48.38 -3.81 -1.03
C ALA A 42 47.95 -3.15 0.29
N PHE A 43 48.76 -2.22 0.81
CA PHE A 43 48.42 -1.43 1.99
C PHE A 43 47.19 -0.56 1.75
N PHE A 44 47.09 0.10 0.59
CA PHE A 44 45.93 0.92 0.22
C PHE A 44 44.66 0.08 0.06
N LEU A 45 44.69 -1.03 -0.67
CA LEU A 45 43.56 -1.97 -0.80
C LEU A 45 43.14 -2.57 0.55
N SER A 46 44.09 -2.83 1.46
CA SER A 46 43.75 -3.32 2.81
C SER A 46 43.25 -2.22 3.76
N SER A 47 43.53 -0.95 3.46
CA SER A 47 43.12 0.21 4.28
C SER A 47 41.79 0.80 3.83
N VAL A 48 41.56 0.83 2.51
CA VAL A 48 40.28 1.18 1.91
C VAL A 48 39.32 0.04 2.17
N ARG A 49 38.35 0.31 3.04
CA ARG A 49 37.20 -0.58 3.27
C ARG A 49 36.30 -0.61 2.04
N LEU A 50 36.70 -1.38 1.05
CA LEU A 50 35.75 -2.10 0.23
C LEU A 50 35.18 -3.24 1.09
N ASP A 51 34.37 -2.87 2.09
CA ASP A 51 33.41 -3.75 2.78
C ASP A 51 32.27 -4.11 1.79
N VAL A 52 32.67 -4.52 0.57
CA VAL A 52 31.81 -5.09 -0.46
C VAL A 52 31.49 -6.50 0.00
N GLN A 53 30.56 -6.60 0.94
CA GLN A 53 30.00 -7.88 1.34
C GLN A 53 29.29 -8.45 0.10
N PRO A 54 29.74 -9.56 -0.49
CA PRO A 54 29.13 -10.11 -1.70
C PRO A 54 27.65 -10.46 -1.48
N ALA A 55 27.27 -10.79 -0.23
CA ALA A 55 25.90 -10.92 0.21
C ALA A 55 25.04 -9.68 -0.11
N GLN A 56 25.50 -8.46 0.22
CA GLN A 56 24.73 -7.24 -0.03
C GLN A 56 24.53 -6.94 -1.53
N ILE A 57 25.46 -7.35 -2.39
CA ILE A 57 25.28 -7.26 -3.85
C ILE A 57 24.22 -8.26 -4.32
N LEU A 58 24.26 -9.49 -3.79
CA LEU A 58 23.30 -10.54 -4.12
C LEU A 58 21.88 -10.22 -3.61
N ASP A 59 21.77 -9.65 -2.42
CA ASP A 59 20.51 -9.21 -1.82
C ASP A 59 19.93 -8.03 -2.60
N ARG A 60 20.77 -7.08 -3.04
CA ARG A 60 20.34 -5.96 -3.89
C ARG A 60 19.86 -6.43 -5.28
N SER A 61 20.49 -7.43 -5.88
CA SER A 61 20.03 -7.99 -7.17
C SER A 61 18.76 -8.82 -7.01
N ARG A 62 18.61 -9.60 -5.93
CA ARG A 62 17.37 -10.30 -5.58
C ARG A 62 16.21 -9.30 -5.34
N ALA A 63 16.47 -8.20 -4.64
CA ALA A 63 15.48 -7.14 -4.40
C ALA A 63 15.04 -6.42 -5.69
N SER A 64 15.95 -6.19 -6.66
CA SER A 64 15.55 -5.62 -7.95
C SER A 64 14.74 -6.59 -8.81
N LEU A 65 15.03 -7.90 -8.75
CA LEU A 65 14.21 -8.93 -9.36
C LEU A 65 12.82 -9.02 -8.72
N ALA A 66 12.71 -8.84 -7.40
CA ALA A 66 11.43 -8.76 -6.70
C ALA A 66 10.59 -7.55 -7.16
N ALA A 67 11.22 -6.38 -7.34
CA ALA A 67 10.55 -5.19 -7.85
C ALA A 67 10.01 -5.36 -9.28
N ASN A 68 10.70 -6.16 -10.12
CA ASN A 68 10.21 -6.50 -11.46
C ASN A 68 9.03 -7.48 -11.48
N ARG A 69 8.84 -8.28 -10.41
CA ARG A 69 7.69 -9.19 -10.24
C ARG A 69 6.49 -8.54 -9.55
N MET A 70 6.68 -7.35 -8.99
CA MET A 70 5.67 -6.61 -8.24
C MET A 70 4.47 -6.26 -9.13
N SER A 71 3.26 -6.60 -8.68
CA SER A 71 2.02 -6.27 -9.37
C SER A 71 1.81 -4.74 -9.43
N PRO A 72 0.93 -4.24 -10.32
CA PRO A 72 0.56 -2.83 -10.33
C PRO A 72 0.04 -2.37 -8.96
N GLU A 73 -0.81 -3.18 -8.31
CA GLU A 73 -1.34 -2.93 -6.96
C GLU A 73 -0.26 -2.90 -5.89
N GLY A 74 0.65 -3.89 -5.89
CA GLY A 74 1.77 -3.97 -4.96
C GLY A 74 2.67 -2.74 -5.08
N ARG A 75 2.97 -2.31 -6.31
CA ARG A 75 3.82 -1.15 -6.58
C ARG A 75 3.18 0.14 -6.10
N GLU A 76 1.93 0.36 -6.47
CA GLU A 76 1.17 1.54 -6.05
C GLU A 76 1.02 1.58 -4.52
N ALA A 77 0.80 0.43 -3.87
CA ALA A 77 0.65 0.34 -2.43
C ALA A 77 1.95 0.58 -1.66
N VAL A 78 3.09 0.06 -2.14
CA VAL A 78 4.42 0.35 -1.59
C VAL A 78 4.76 1.84 -1.77
N GLU A 79 4.44 2.43 -2.92
CA GLU A 79 4.64 3.85 -3.15
C GLU A 79 3.80 4.73 -2.20
N ARG A 80 2.51 4.43 -2.01
CA ARG A 80 1.66 5.13 -1.03
C ARG A 80 2.23 5.01 0.39
N ALA A 81 2.66 3.81 0.81
CA ALA A 81 3.26 3.59 2.12
C ALA A 81 4.56 4.40 2.31
N ARG A 82 5.44 4.44 1.30
CA ARG A 82 6.66 5.26 1.32
C ARG A 82 6.35 6.76 1.42
N ARG A 83 5.34 7.26 0.71
CA ARG A 83 4.89 8.68 0.81
C ARG A 83 4.36 9.03 2.20
N ARG A 84 3.83 8.07 2.97
CA ARG A 84 3.47 8.24 4.40
C ARG A 84 4.63 7.95 5.37
N GLY A 85 5.87 7.87 4.89
CA GLY A 85 7.07 7.73 5.75
C GLY A 85 7.44 6.29 6.10
N SER A 86 6.92 5.27 5.41
CA SER A 86 7.43 3.90 5.57
C SER A 86 8.88 3.80 5.09
N LEU A 87 9.74 3.31 5.99
CA LEU A 87 11.15 2.97 5.74
C LEU A 87 11.39 1.46 5.76
N TYR A 88 10.38 0.65 5.46
CA TYR A 88 10.53 -0.82 5.52
C TYR A 88 11.50 -1.33 4.44
N GLY A 89 12.59 -1.95 4.90
CA GLY A 89 13.66 -2.50 4.06
C GLY A 89 14.37 -3.72 4.67
N GLY A 90 13.81 -4.32 5.72
CA GLY A 90 14.37 -5.50 6.39
C GLY A 90 14.03 -6.78 5.65
N GLY A 91 14.67 -7.03 4.51
CA GLY A 91 14.67 -8.29 3.76
C GLY A 91 13.33 -8.79 3.18
N VAL A 92 12.19 -8.19 3.52
CA VAL A 92 10.86 -8.55 3.02
C VAL A 92 10.30 -7.44 2.12
N THR A 93 9.80 -7.81 0.95
CA THR A 93 9.23 -6.88 -0.05
C THR A 93 7.78 -7.27 -0.38
N LEU A 94 6.85 -6.31 -0.33
CA LEU A 94 5.48 -6.53 -0.78
C LEU A 94 5.46 -6.63 -2.32
N VAL A 95 5.03 -7.78 -2.85
CA VAL A 95 4.94 -8.07 -4.29
C VAL A 95 3.54 -7.78 -4.81
N ASP A 96 2.51 -8.16 -4.05
CA ASP A 96 1.12 -8.02 -4.43
C ASP A 96 0.23 -7.77 -3.20
N VAL A 97 -0.91 -7.15 -3.41
CA VAL A 97 -1.91 -6.84 -2.37
C VAL A 97 -3.27 -6.69 -3.02
N GLY A 98 -4.32 -7.13 -2.31
CA GLY A 98 -5.69 -6.86 -2.73
C GLY A 98 -6.71 -7.50 -1.79
N LEU A 99 -7.93 -7.62 -2.32
CA LEU A 99 -9.06 -8.21 -1.61
C LEU A 99 -9.58 -9.44 -2.35
N ILE A 100 -10.11 -10.40 -1.58
CA ILE A 100 -10.98 -11.45 -2.08
C ILE A 100 -12.38 -11.14 -1.57
N ALA A 101 -13.29 -10.80 -2.49
CA ALA A 101 -14.71 -10.71 -2.20
C ALA A 101 -15.33 -12.11 -2.25
N THR A 102 -16.20 -12.39 -1.29
CA THR A 102 -17.00 -13.61 -1.21
C THR A 102 -18.47 -13.24 -1.40
N GLN A 103 -19.19 -13.98 -2.23
CA GLN A 103 -20.61 -13.76 -2.50
C GLN A 103 -21.34 -15.11 -2.56
N SER A 104 -22.36 -15.28 -1.74
CA SER A 104 -23.21 -16.47 -1.72
C SER A 104 -24.46 -16.24 -2.56
N GLY A 105 -24.72 -17.16 -3.49
CA GLY A 105 -25.92 -17.16 -4.34
C GLY A 105 -26.64 -18.50 -4.29
N SER A 106 -27.68 -18.64 -5.13
CA SER A 106 -28.38 -19.92 -5.35
C SER A 106 -27.44 -21.04 -5.79
N ASP A 107 -26.39 -20.69 -6.52
CA ASP A 107 -25.50 -21.60 -7.22
C ASP A 107 -24.27 -21.97 -6.37
N GLY A 108 -24.19 -21.48 -5.13
CA GLY A 108 -23.09 -21.69 -4.19
C GLY A 108 -22.31 -20.43 -3.85
N ILE A 109 -21.08 -20.60 -3.40
CA ILE A 109 -20.19 -19.52 -2.94
C ILE A 109 -19.21 -19.16 -4.06
N ALA A 110 -19.29 -17.93 -4.57
CA ALA A 110 -18.32 -17.36 -5.49
C ALA A 110 -17.25 -16.57 -4.71
N MET A 111 -15.97 -16.79 -5.05
CA MET A 111 -14.84 -16.05 -4.49
C MET A 111 -14.04 -15.42 -5.62
N ARG A 112 -13.78 -14.11 -5.55
CA ARG A 112 -13.06 -13.36 -6.60
C ARG A 112 -12.02 -12.41 -6.03
N ARG A 113 -10.82 -12.38 -6.63
CA ARG A 113 -9.86 -11.27 -6.44
C ARG A 113 -10.50 -9.98 -6.96
N THR A 114 -10.42 -8.89 -6.21
CA THR A 114 -10.96 -7.60 -6.62
C THR A 114 -10.18 -6.40 -6.06
N ARG A 115 -10.38 -5.24 -6.70
CA ARG A 115 -10.00 -3.91 -6.21
C ARG A 115 -11.22 -3.05 -5.81
N ALA A 116 -12.42 -3.62 -5.89
CA ALA A 116 -13.68 -3.01 -5.47
C ALA A 116 -14.65 -4.06 -4.90
N ALA A 117 -15.30 -3.71 -3.79
CA ALA A 117 -16.32 -4.51 -3.14
C ALA A 117 -17.70 -3.92 -3.40
N SER A 118 -18.75 -4.75 -3.36
CA SER A 118 -20.14 -4.29 -3.33
C SER A 118 -20.74 -4.55 -1.95
N GLY A 119 -21.72 -3.75 -1.52
CA GLY A 119 -22.63 -4.12 -0.43
C GLY A 119 -23.49 -5.35 -0.76
N ASP A 120 -23.44 -5.86 -1.99
CA ASP A 120 -24.01 -7.15 -2.41
C ASP A 120 -23.04 -8.34 -2.22
N ASP A 121 -21.79 -8.11 -1.79
CA ASP A 121 -20.85 -9.17 -1.38
C ASP A 121 -21.11 -9.54 0.10
N ASP A 122 -20.94 -10.80 0.48
CA ASP A 122 -21.10 -11.23 1.89
C ASP A 122 -20.02 -10.58 2.77
N GLY A 123 -18.80 -10.54 2.25
CA GLY A 123 -17.63 -9.99 2.93
C GLY A 123 -16.35 -9.97 2.09
N ILE A 124 -15.40 -9.16 2.54
CA ILE A 124 -14.06 -9.02 1.92
C ILE A 124 -12.94 -9.48 2.84
N ARG A 125 -12.00 -10.22 2.27
CA ARG A 125 -10.84 -10.78 2.95
C ARG A 125 -9.56 -10.22 2.33
N PRO A 126 -8.69 -9.52 3.08
CA PRO A 126 -7.45 -9.00 2.54
C PRO A 126 -6.42 -10.12 2.36
N TYR A 127 -5.57 -9.97 1.34
CA TYR A 127 -4.40 -10.81 1.13
C TYR A 127 -3.21 -9.97 0.67
N ILE A 128 -2.02 -10.53 0.86
CA ILE A 128 -0.75 -10.01 0.36
C ILE A 128 0.13 -11.13 -0.15
N THR A 129 1.04 -10.79 -1.03
CA THR A 129 2.16 -11.64 -1.44
C THR A 129 3.45 -10.95 -1.07
N LEU A 130 4.30 -11.64 -0.31
CA LEU A 130 5.59 -11.14 0.19
C LEU A 130 6.73 -11.91 -0.49
N GLN A 131 7.73 -11.20 -1.02
CA GLN A 131 9.02 -11.78 -1.35
C GLN A 131 9.93 -11.66 -0.12
N VAL A 132 10.33 -12.80 0.42
CA VAL A 132 11.20 -12.92 1.59
C VAL A 132 12.62 -13.29 1.13
N GLN A 133 13.63 -12.59 1.66
CA GLN A 133 15.05 -12.92 1.45
C GLN A 133 15.53 -13.99 2.45
N PRO A 134 16.59 -14.76 2.12
CA PRO A 134 17.02 -15.90 2.96
C PRO A 134 17.31 -15.54 4.42
N HIS A 135 17.81 -14.33 4.68
CA HIS A 135 18.14 -13.87 6.04
C HIS A 135 16.91 -13.52 6.89
N GLU A 136 15.72 -13.39 6.27
CA GLU A 136 14.42 -13.18 6.93
C GLU A 136 13.52 -14.43 6.85
N ALA A 137 14.02 -15.53 6.29
CA ALA A 137 13.27 -16.77 6.16
C ALA A 137 13.18 -17.54 7.49
N ASP A 138 12.31 -18.55 7.51
CA ASP A 138 12.11 -19.52 8.60
C ASP A 138 11.73 -18.93 9.97
N ARG A 139 11.12 -17.74 9.96
CA ARG A 139 10.60 -17.06 11.15
C ARG A 139 9.11 -16.77 11.07
N ALA A 140 8.46 -16.73 12.24
CA ALA A 140 7.11 -16.19 12.35
C ALA A 140 7.16 -14.66 12.40
N ALA A 141 6.47 -14.00 11.47
CA ALA A 141 6.26 -12.55 11.47
C ALA A 141 4.81 -12.20 11.85
N ARG A 142 4.62 -11.05 12.48
CA ARG A 142 3.31 -10.50 12.85
C ARG A 142 2.76 -9.69 11.68
N VAL A 143 1.75 -10.21 11.00
CA VAL A 143 1.07 -9.53 9.89
C VAL A 143 -0.23 -8.93 10.40
N ARG A 144 -0.41 -7.62 10.18
CA ARG A 144 -1.62 -6.89 10.59
C ARG A 144 -2.23 -6.18 9.39
N PHE A 145 -3.51 -6.38 9.19
CA PHE A 145 -4.35 -5.73 8.19
C PHE A 145 -5.27 -4.73 8.90
N GLU A 146 -5.30 -3.49 8.44
CA GLU A 146 -6.27 -2.48 8.86
C GLU A 146 -7.04 -2.01 7.62
N MET A 147 -8.38 -2.01 7.65
CA MET A 147 -9.18 -1.29 6.65
C MET A 147 -9.79 -0.05 7.28
N ILE A 148 -9.65 1.05 6.56
CA ILE A 148 -10.09 2.38 6.97
C ILE A 148 -11.02 2.91 5.89
N ASP A 149 -12.18 3.40 6.30
CA ASP A 149 -13.20 3.92 5.39
C ASP A 149 -12.92 5.35 4.93
N GLN A 150 -13.84 5.90 4.12
CA GLN A 150 -13.78 7.27 3.62
C GLN A 150 -13.86 8.33 4.73
N GLY A 151 -14.50 8.02 5.87
CA GLY A 151 -14.53 8.88 7.05
C GLY A 151 -13.21 8.90 7.82
N GLY A 152 -12.29 7.97 7.52
CA GLY A 152 -11.06 7.76 8.26
C GLY A 152 -11.24 6.86 9.50
N GLU A 153 -12.41 6.26 9.70
CA GLU A 153 -12.65 5.31 10.78
C GLU A 153 -12.04 3.95 10.43
N THR A 154 -11.49 3.26 11.43
CA THR A 154 -10.95 1.91 11.24
C THR A 154 -12.06 0.89 11.43
N ARG A 155 -12.58 0.34 10.33
CA ARG A 155 -13.71 -0.61 10.31
C ARG A 155 -13.30 -2.07 10.44
N TYR A 156 -12.04 -2.39 10.15
CA TYR A 156 -11.48 -3.73 10.30
C TYR A 156 -10.04 -3.64 10.81
N VAL A 157 -9.73 -4.38 11.86
CA VAL A 157 -8.36 -4.67 12.28
C VAL A 157 -8.26 -6.17 12.49
N HIS A 158 -7.35 -6.81 11.76
CA HIS A 158 -7.04 -8.21 11.97
C HIS A 158 -5.53 -8.42 12.02
N GLU A 159 -5.09 -9.27 12.95
CA GLU A 159 -3.68 -9.55 13.19
C GLU A 159 -3.44 -11.04 13.38
N MET A 160 -2.42 -11.54 12.69
CA MET A 160 -2.03 -12.96 12.70
C MET A 160 -0.53 -13.15 12.69
N ARG A 161 -0.10 -14.38 12.95
CA ARG A 161 1.29 -14.81 12.81
C ARG A 161 1.44 -15.63 11.54
N ALA A 162 2.17 -15.10 10.56
CA ALA A 162 2.50 -15.80 9.32
C ALA A 162 3.92 -16.39 9.41
N TYR A 163 4.11 -17.63 8.98
CA TYR A 163 5.44 -18.24 8.88
C TYR A 163 6.07 -17.87 7.53
N LEU A 164 7.12 -17.06 7.57
CA LEU A 164 7.84 -16.62 6.38
C LEU A 164 8.82 -17.71 5.93
N ARG A 165 8.82 -18.04 4.65
CA ARG A 165 9.76 -18.96 3.98
C ARG A 165 10.54 -18.18 2.93
N GLU A 166 11.74 -18.62 2.55
CA GLU A 166 12.46 -18.02 1.42
C GLU A 166 11.59 -18.09 0.15
N GLY A 167 11.55 -17.00 -0.62
CA GLY A 167 10.78 -16.94 -1.86
C GLY A 167 9.52 -16.11 -1.74
N GLU A 168 8.51 -16.49 -2.51
CA GLU A 168 7.22 -15.81 -2.60
C GLU A 168 6.22 -16.48 -1.65
N VAL A 169 5.65 -15.72 -0.71
CA VAL A 169 4.76 -16.20 0.34
C VAL A 169 3.45 -15.41 0.29
N SER A 170 2.37 -16.08 -0.04
CA SER A 170 1.01 -15.52 0.02
C SER A 170 0.45 -15.64 1.43
N VAL A 171 0.08 -14.52 2.03
CA VAL A 171 -0.59 -14.44 3.34
C VAL A 171 -2.02 -13.94 3.12
N LEU A 172 -2.98 -14.72 3.56
CA LEU A 172 -4.41 -14.46 3.45
C LEU A 172 -4.98 -14.31 4.87
N ALA A 173 -5.80 -13.29 5.11
CA ALA A 173 -6.48 -13.17 6.39
C ALA A 173 -7.45 -14.34 6.64
N ASP A 174 -7.56 -14.81 7.88
CA ASP A 174 -8.47 -15.90 8.26
C ASP A 174 -9.93 -15.40 8.37
N HIS A 175 -10.13 -14.18 8.88
CA HIS A 175 -11.44 -13.52 8.98
C HIS A 175 -11.65 -12.54 7.82
N HIS A 176 -12.90 -12.42 7.35
CA HIS A 176 -13.33 -11.37 6.43
C HIS A 176 -14.02 -10.23 7.19
N LEU A 177 -14.01 -9.02 6.63
CA LEU A 177 -14.95 -7.96 7.02
C LEU A 177 -16.31 -8.29 6.41
N PRO A 178 -17.39 -8.53 7.19
CA PRO A 178 -18.73 -8.67 6.64
C PRO A 178 -19.18 -7.35 6.01
N LEU A 179 -19.85 -7.44 4.86
CA LEU A 179 -20.42 -6.29 4.14
C LEU A 179 -21.96 -6.39 4.08
N ALA A 180 -22.51 -7.60 3.98
CA ALA A 180 -23.95 -7.85 3.91
C ALA A 180 -24.76 -7.47 5.18
N THR A 181 -24.11 -7.03 6.26
CA THR A 181 -24.80 -6.46 7.44
C THR A 181 -25.33 -5.04 7.18
N GLY A 182 -24.93 -4.39 6.09
CA GLY A 182 -25.28 -2.99 5.80
C GLY A 182 -24.50 -1.96 6.61
N GLU A 183 -23.57 -2.39 7.46
CA GLU A 183 -22.72 -1.52 8.30
C GLU A 183 -21.51 -0.95 7.55
N ALA A 184 -21.26 -1.42 6.33
CA ALA A 184 -20.14 -0.97 5.50
C ALA A 184 -20.52 0.29 4.71
N GLN A 185 -19.93 1.42 5.08
CA GLN A 185 -20.11 2.68 4.36
C GLN A 185 -19.56 2.58 2.93
N SER A 186 -20.37 2.99 1.94
CA SER A 186 -19.91 3.13 0.56
C SER A 186 -18.95 4.30 0.40
N GLY A 187 -17.90 4.15 -0.41
CA GLY A 187 -16.88 5.17 -0.63
C GLY A 187 -15.51 4.60 -0.98
N ASP A 188 -14.48 5.44 -0.92
CA ASP A 188 -13.08 5.06 -1.06
C ASP A 188 -12.49 4.61 0.29
N TRP A 189 -11.81 3.48 0.32
CA TRP A 189 -11.25 2.84 1.52
C TRP A 189 -9.73 2.58 1.36
N ASP A 190 -9.00 2.67 2.47
CA ASP A 190 -7.55 2.40 2.59
C ASP A 190 -7.34 1.04 3.31
N LEU A 191 -6.81 0.02 2.61
CA LEU A 191 -6.23 -1.18 3.24
C LEU A 191 -4.75 -0.92 3.58
N ARG A 192 -4.42 -0.82 4.87
CA ARG A 192 -3.05 -0.73 5.37
C ARG A 192 -2.55 -2.11 5.81
N VAL A 193 -1.34 -2.44 5.43
CA VAL A 193 -0.68 -3.70 5.79
C VAL A 193 0.58 -3.41 6.57
N TYR A 194 0.76 -4.09 7.70
CA TYR A 194 1.96 -4.02 8.54
C TYR A 194 2.58 -5.40 8.69
N VAL A 195 3.92 -5.46 8.67
CA VAL A 195 4.70 -6.65 9.00
C VAL A 195 5.65 -6.25 10.13
N ASP A 196 5.58 -6.97 11.25
CA ASP A 196 6.33 -6.68 12.49
C ASP A 196 6.20 -5.22 12.94
N SER A 197 4.98 -4.68 12.87
CA SER A 197 4.59 -3.28 13.17
C SER A 197 5.03 -2.23 12.15
N ALA A 198 5.83 -2.58 11.13
CA ALA A 198 6.22 -1.66 10.07
C ALA A 198 5.20 -1.68 8.91
N LEU A 199 4.73 -0.51 8.49
CA LEU A 199 3.80 -0.35 7.37
C LEU A 199 4.45 -0.75 6.05
N VAL A 200 3.99 -1.82 5.39
CA VAL A 200 4.57 -2.32 4.12
C VAL A 200 3.82 -1.86 2.87
N GLY A 201 2.53 -1.53 3.00
CA GLY A 201 1.69 -1.12 1.87
C GLY A 201 0.41 -0.40 2.28
N ILE A 202 -0.10 0.47 1.41
CA ILE A 202 -1.44 1.08 1.50
C ILE A 202 -2.16 0.87 0.17
N HIS A 203 -3.10 -0.07 0.11
CA HIS A 203 -3.89 -0.36 -1.08
C HIS A 203 -5.25 0.35 -1.00
N ALA A 204 -5.53 1.27 -1.93
CA ALA A 204 -6.83 1.92 -2.03
C ALA A 204 -7.81 1.02 -2.80
N PHE A 205 -9.04 0.91 -2.31
CA PHE A 205 -10.14 0.16 -2.93
C PHE A 205 -11.47 0.89 -2.74
N ALA A 206 -12.45 0.63 -3.59
CA ALA A 206 -13.78 1.22 -3.46
C ALA A 206 -14.80 0.22 -2.89
N VAL A 207 -15.75 0.70 -2.09
CA VAL A 207 -16.95 -0.04 -1.67
C VAL A 207 -18.17 0.62 -2.32
N SER A 208 -18.85 -0.08 -3.22
CA SER A 208 -20.09 0.40 -3.85
C SER A 208 -21.32 0.00 -3.01
N PRO A 209 -22.38 0.83 -3.02
CA PRO A 209 -23.62 0.50 -2.31
C PRO A 209 -24.28 -0.74 -2.89
N SER A 210 -25.02 -1.47 -2.04
CA SER A 210 -25.80 -2.63 -2.48
C SER A 210 -26.78 -2.23 -3.59
N THR A 211 -27.17 -3.19 -4.40
CA THR A 211 -28.16 -3.00 -5.46
C THR A 211 -29.50 -2.56 -4.86
N ARG A 212 -29.85 -3.06 -3.66
CA ARG A 212 -31.05 -2.65 -2.92
C ARG A 212 -30.99 -1.19 -2.48
N ASP A 213 -29.87 -0.73 -1.94
CA ASP A 213 -29.71 0.66 -1.49
C ASP A 213 -29.73 1.64 -2.67
N ARG A 214 -29.15 1.23 -3.81
CA ARG A 214 -29.22 1.99 -5.07
C ARG A 214 -30.65 2.17 -5.56
N PHE A 215 -31.47 1.11 -5.53
CA PHE A 215 -32.90 1.24 -5.88
C PHE A 215 -33.67 2.11 -4.88
N ALA A 216 -33.49 1.90 -3.57
CA ALA A 216 -34.15 2.71 -2.54
C ALA A 216 -33.80 4.22 -2.66
N TYR A 217 -32.56 4.56 -3.00
CA TYR A 217 -32.15 5.94 -3.25
C TYR A 217 -32.82 6.54 -4.50
N LEU A 218 -32.97 5.76 -5.57
CA LEU A 218 -33.68 6.20 -6.79
C LEU A 218 -35.17 6.43 -6.52
N GLU A 219 -35.84 5.48 -5.87
CA GLU A 219 -37.26 5.61 -5.48
C GLU A 219 -37.50 6.82 -4.57
N ALA A 220 -36.64 7.05 -3.57
CA ALA A 220 -36.73 8.21 -2.69
C ALA A 220 -36.59 9.53 -3.47
N ARG A 221 -35.65 9.59 -4.42
CA ARG A 221 -35.43 10.76 -5.28
C ARG A 221 -36.58 11.01 -6.25
N GLU A 222 -37.18 9.97 -6.82
CA GLU A 222 -38.38 10.08 -7.66
C GLU A 222 -39.60 10.54 -6.85
N ALA A 223 -39.80 10.00 -5.65
CA ALA A 223 -40.85 10.45 -4.73
C ALA A 223 -40.68 11.92 -4.31
N GLU A 224 -39.44 12.39 -4.12
CA GLU A 224 -39.17 13.81 -3.85
C GLU A 224 -39.42 14.69 -5.08
N ALA A 225 -38.99 14.26 -6.28
CA ALA A 225 -39.27 14.98 -7.52
C ALA A 225 -40.78 15.09 -7.78
N GLY A 226 -41.54 14.01 -7.57
CA GLY A 226 -43.00 14.01 -7.66
C GLY A 226 -43.68 14.92 -6.64
N LYS A 227 -43.16 15.01 -5.41
CA LYS A 227 -43.63 15.99 -4.40
C LYS A 227 -43.37 17.43 -4.84
N ARG A 228 -42.18 17.72 -5.39
CA ARG A 228 -41.83 19.06 -5.90
C ARG A 228 -42.72 19.47 -7.08
N LEU A 229 -43.00 18.55 -8.01
CA LEU A 229 -43.92 18.77 -9.14
C LEU A 229 -45.34 19.09 -8.66
N ARG A 230 -45.91 18.28 -7.75
CA ARG A 230 -47.25 18.55 -7.19
C ARG A 230 -47.32 19.86 -6.41
N ALA A 231 -46.30 20.18 -5.62
CA ALA A 231 -46.21 21.46 -4.93
C ALA A 231 -46.18 22.65 -5.91
N SER A 232 -45.49 22.51 -7.05
CA SER A 232 -45.53 23.54 -8.10
C SER A 232 -46.87 23.61 -8.84
N GLU A 233 -47.58 22.48 -9.01
CA GLU A 233 -48.93 22.48 -9.63
C GLU A 233 -49.97 23.18 -8.73
N ASP A 234 -49.93 22.96 -7.41
CA ASP A 234 -50.80 23.65 -6.44
C ASP A 234 -50.50 25.15 -6.36
N GLU A 235 -49.23 25.56 -6.48
CA GLU A 235 -48.83 26.98 -6.50
C GLU A 235 -49.06 27.65 -7.87
N SER A 236 -49.21 26.85 -8.94
CA SER A 236 -49.47 27.31 -10.32
C SER A 236 -50.88 27.04 -10.82
N LEU A 237 -51.87 26.89 -9.93
CA LEU A 237 -53.28 26.97 -10.34
C LEU A 237 -53.54 28.37 -10.93
N PRO A 238 -53.84 28.49 -12.24
CA PRO A 238 -54.08 29.80 -12.83
C PRO A 238 -55.31 30.41 -12.17
N VAL A 239 -55.17 31.61 -11.60
CA VAL A 239 -56.26 32.33 -10.94
C VAL A 239 -57.47 32.32 -11.85
N SER A 240 -58.55 31.68 -11.40
CA SER A 240 -59.73 31.48 -12.21
C SER A 240 -60.22 32.82 -12.75
N LEU A 241 -60.61 32.84 -14.04
CA LEU A 241 -61.15 34.04 -14.68
C LEU A 241 -62.38 34.56 -13.91
N GLU A 242 -63.12 33.66 -13.26
CA GLU A 242 -64.21 33.94 -12.31
C GLU A 242 -63.74 34.77 -11.09
N ASP A 243 -62.60 34.43 -10.49
CA ASP A 243 -62.07 35.13 -9.31
C ASP A 243 -61.36 36.44 -9.69
N LEU A 244 -60.73 36.50 -10.88
CA LEU A 244 -60.28 37.76 -11.47
C LEU A 244 -61.46 38.73 -11.65
N LEU A 245 -62.55 38.28 -12.28
CA LEU A 245 -63.79 39.07 -12.44
C LEU A 245 -64.43 39.46 -11.10
N ARG A 246 -64.44 38.55 -10.11
CA ARG A 246 -64.96 38.82 -8.76
C ARG A 246 -64.11 39.86 -8.03
N SER A 247 -62.79 39.80 -8.13
CA SER A 247 -61.88 40.81 -7.55
C SER A 247 -62.05 42.18 -8.21
N GLN A 248 -62.25 42.22 -9.52
CA GLN A 248 -62.45 43.45 -10.29
C GLN A 248 -63.81 44.09 -9.95
N ARG A 249 -64.86 43.27 -9.77
CA ARG A 249 -66.19 43.71 -9.33
C ARG A 249 -66.17 44.31 -7.92
N ASN A 250 -65.51 43.66 -6.97
CA ASN A 250 -65.35 44.20 -5.61
C ASN A 250 -64.51 45.48 -5.58
N SER A 251 -63.52 45.61 -6.48
CA SER A 251 -62.69 46.82 -6.60
C SER A 251 -63.45 48.01 -7.23
N ALA A 252 -64.47 47.74 -8.05
CA ALA A 252 -65.33 48.78 -8.62
C ALA A 252 -66.37 49.31 -7.62
N ASP A 253 -66.92 48.43 -6.77
CA ASP A 253 -67.96 48.79 -5.78
C ASP A 253 -67.37 49.56 -4.57
N GLY A 254 -66.06 49.44 -4.32
CA GLY A 254 -65.36 50.15 -3.25
C GLY A 254 -65.10 51.65 -3.50
N ARG A 255 -65.61 52.24 -4.58
CA ARG A 255 -65.32 53.63 -4.97
C ARG A 255 -66.59 54.47 -5.16
N SER A 256 -67.14 54.96 -4.07
CA SER A 256 -67.90 56.22 -4.06
C SER A 256 -67.56 57.07 -2.84
N PRO A 257 -67.53 58.42 -2.97
CA PRO A 257 -66.87 59.30 -2.01
C PRO A 257 -67.85 59.97 -1.02
N LYS A 258 -67.30 60.84 -0.18
CA LYS A 258 -68.03 61.94 0.46
C LYS A 258 -68.42 63.00 -0.57
#